data_AF-A0A1F8U106-F1
#
_entry.id   AF-A0A1F8U106-F1
#
_cell.length_a   1.000
_cell.length_b   1.000
_cell.length_c   1.000
_cell.angle_alpha   90.00
_cell.angle_beta   90.00
_cell.angle_gamma   90.00
#
_symmetry.space_group_name_H-M   'P 1'
#
loop_
_entity.id
_entity.type
_entity.pdbx_description
1 polymer ?
#
loop_
_entity_poly.entity_id
_entity_poly.type
_entity_poly.pdbx_seq_one_letter_code
_entity_poly.pdbx_strand_id
1 'polypeptide(L)'
;MALYTFAYNAENQLILIDLSGVEIVSYEYDSKGLRTRKITPTRTERYYYDGDDLAYVTEENSGTQQNNLKYFFTRDTSGRLMHMIDYTAATQ
;
A
#
# COMPACT_ATOMS: atom_id res chain seq x y z
N MET A 1 14.21 -5.69 -24.95
CA MET A 1 13.83 -6.50 -23.77
C MET A 1 13.34 -5.54 -22.69
N ALA A 2 12.33 -5.92 -21.92
CA ALA A 2 11.93 -5.19 -20.73
C ALA A 2 12.96 -5.45 -19.61
N LEU A 3 13.44 -4.39 -18.96
CA LEU A 3 14.38 -4.50 -17.84
C LEU A 3 13.71 -3.95 -16.58
N TYR A 4 13.66 -4.76 -15.53
CA TYR A 4 13.21 -4.30 -14.23
C TYR A 4 14.40 -3.93 -13.36
N THR A 5 14.34 -2.77 -12.71
CA THR A 5 15.29 -2.37 -11.67
C THR A 5 14.55 -2.10 -10.38
N PHE A 6 15.19 -2.44 -9.27
CA PHE A 6 14.65 -2.34 -7.92
C PHE A 6 15.61 -1.53 -7.07
N ALA A 7 15.11 -0.50 -6.39
CA ALA A 7 15.91 0.28 -5.45
C ALA A 7 15.40 0.09 -4.02
N TYR A 8 16.34 0.06 -3.08
CA TYR A 8 16.09 -0.18 -1.66
C TYR A 8 16.64 0.96 -0.82
N ASN A 9 15.98 1.27 0.31
CA ASN A 9 16.52 2.19 1.31
C ASN A 9 17.61 1.52 2.18
N ALA A 10 18.15 2.27 3.15
CA ALA A 10 19.22 1.79 4.04
C ALA A 10 18.77 0.62 4.93
N GLU A 11 17.47 0.54 5.21
CA GLU A 11 16.82 -0.54 5.96
C GLU A 11 16.49 -1.76 5.08
N ASN A 12 16.99 -1.79 3.83
CA ASN A 12 16.76 -2.85 2.86
C ASN A 12 15.29 -3.07 2.49
N GLN A 13 14.50 -1.99 2.50
CA GLN A 13 13.10 -1.98 2.09
C GLN A 13 12.98 -1.47 0.66
N LEU A 14 12.17 -2.13 -0.17
CA LEU A 14 11.92 -1.74 -1.55
C LEU A 14 11.21 -0.39 -1.61
N ILE A 15 11.80 0.59 -2.28
CA ILE A 15 11.25 1.95 -2.42
C ILE A 15 10.86 2.32 -3.86
N LEU A 16 11.41 1.63 -4.87
CA LEU A 16 11.17 1.92 -6.27
C LEU A 16 11.26 0.67 -7.14
N ILE A 17 10.33 0.53 -8.08
CA ILE A 17 10.38 -0.40 -9.20
C ILE A 17 10.29 0.41 -10.49
N ASP A 18 11.30 0.27 -11.35
CA ASP A 18 11.31 0.84 -12.69
C ASP A 18 11.23 -0.24 -13.76
N LEU A 19 10.57 0.10 -14.87
CA LEU A 19 10.55 -0.66 -16.11
C LEU A 19 11.28 0.14 -17.20
N SER A 20 12.49 -0.26 -17.53
CA SER A 20 13.32 0.37 -18.57
C SER A 20 13.49 1.90 -18.36
N GLY A 21 13.68 2.33 -17.11
CA GLY A 21 13.86 3.73 -16.72
C GLY A 21 12.56 4.51 -16.48
N VAL A 22 11.40 3.84 -16.49
CA VAL A 22 10.11 4.43 -16.12
C VAL A 22 9.66 3.89 -14.78
N GLU A 23 9.43 4.77 -13.81
CA GLU A 23 8.85 4.41 -12.51
C GLU A 23 7.45 3.82 -12.70
N ILE A 24 7.26 2.59 -12.24
CA ILE A 24 5.96 1.92 -12.27
C ILE A 24 5.38 1.71 -10.87
N VAL A 25 6.22 1.69 -9.83
CA VAL A 25 5.79 1.64 -8.43
C VAL A 25 6.81 2.33 -7.53
N SER A 26 6.36 3.17 -6.61
CA SER A 26 7.14 3.63 -5.45
C SER A 26 6.46 3.29 -4.12
N TYR A 27 7.27 3.19 -3.07
CA TYR A 27 6.82 2.87 -1.72
C TYR A 27 7.40 3.84 -0.70
N GLU A 28 6.61 4.19 0.30
CA GLU A 28 7.04 4.98 1.46
C GLU A 28 6.83 4.16 2.74
N TYR A 29 7.68 4.41 3.73
CA TYR A 29 7.65 3.74 5.04
C TYR A 29 7.81 4.78 6.15
N ASP A 30 7.23 4.51 7.31
CA ASP A 30 7.44 5.32 8.51
C ASP A 30 8.76 4.98 9.23
N SER A 31 9.05 5.67 10.33
CA SER A 31 10.27 5.45 11.12
C SER A 31 10.35 4.06 11.78
N LYS A 32 9.24 3.32 11.86
CA LYS A 32 9.21 1.93 12.36
C LYS A 32 9.39 0.91 11.23
N GLY A 33 9.46 1.37 9.98
CA GLY A 33 9.54 0.52 8.79
C GLY A 33 8.18 0.00 8.33
N LEU A 34 7.07 0.52 8.83
CA LEU A 34 5.73 0.18 8.35
C LEU A 34 5.46 0.94 7.06
N ARG A 35 4.97 0.25 6.02
CA ARG A 35 4.67 0.88 4.73
C ARG A 35 3.52 1.85 4.89
N THR A 36 3.69 3.12 4.54
CA THR A 36 2.63 4.14 4.61
C THR A 36 1.96 4.37 3.26
N ARG A 37 2.70 4.21 2.16
CA ARG A 37 2.18 4.42 0.80
C ARG A 37 2.72 3.41 -0.19
N LYS A 38 1.89 3.12 -1.20
CA LYS A 38 2.28 2.50 -2.46
C LYS A 38 1.69 3.33 -3.58
N ILE A 39 2.54 3.81 -4.47
CA ILE A 39 2.15 4.72 -5.54
C ILE A 39 2.45 4.02 -6.86
N THR A 40 1.46 4.01 -7.74
CA THR A 40 1.58 3.60 -9.13
C THR A 40 1.14 4.78 -10.00
N PRO A 41 1.38 4.77 -11.32
CA PRO A 41 0.95 5.86 -12.20
C PRO A 41 -0.55 6.19 -12.13
N THR A 42 -1.39 5.23 -11.73
CA THR A 42 -2.85 5.39 -11.74
C THR A 42 -3.51 5.37 -10.36
N ARG A 43 -2.80 4.91 -9.33
CA ARG A 43 -3.36 4.70 -7.99
C ARG A 43 -2.35 4.96 -6.91
N THR A 44 -2.82 5.56 -5.81
CA THR A 44 -2.11 5.63 -4.54
C THR A 44 -2.86 4.83 -3.49
N GLU A 45 -2.23 3.79 -2.95
CA GLU A 45 -2.71 3.13 -1.74
C GLU A 45 -2.07 3.79 -0.51
N ARG A 46 -2.87 4.04 0.52
CA ARG A 46 -2.42 4.55 1.83
C ARG A 46 -2.75 3.53 2.91
N TYR A 47 -1.80 3.28 3.79
CA TYR A 47 -1.83 2.22 4.79
C TYR A 47 -1.90 2.85 6.18
N TYR A 48 -2.88 2.43 6.96
CA TYR A 48 -3.18 3.01 8.27
C TYR A 48 -3.12 1.93 9.34
N TYR A 49 -2.45 2.24 10.43
CA TYR A 49 -2.10 1.29 11.48
C TYR A 49 -2.72 1.69 12.82
N ASP A 50 -3.04 0.69 13.63
CA ASP A 50 -3.29 0.80 15.07
C ASP A 50 -2.10 0.13 15.79
N GLY A 51 -1.22 0.94 16.37
CA GLY A 51 0.11 0.47 16.79
C GLY A 51 0.95 0.01 15.60
N ASP A 52 1.28 -1.28 15.56
CA ASP A 52 2.01 -1.90 14.45
C ASP A 52 1.10 -2.82 13.60
N ASP A 53 -0.19 -2.90 13.95
CA ASP A 53 -1.18 -3.69 13.23
C ASP A 53 -1.85 -2.85 12.13
N LEU A 54 -1.85 -3.37 10.90
CA LEU A 54 -2.57 -2.72 9.80
C LEU A 54 -4.08 -2.73 10.08
N ALA A 55 -4.68 -1.54 10.18
CA ALA A 55 -6.08 -1.33 10.51
C ALA A 55 -6.94 -1.16 9.26
N TYR A 56 -6.49 -0.36 8.29
CA TYR A 56 -7.17 -0.23 7.00
C TYR A 56 -6.24 0.27 5.89
N VAL A 57 -6.67 0.04 4.65
CA VAL A 57 -6.01 0.54 3.45
C VAL A 57 -7.03 1.32 2.65
N THR A 58 -6.67 2.53 2.24
CA THR A 58 -7.46 3.29 1.26
C THR A 58 -6.74 3.32 -0.07
N GLU A 59 -7.49 3.52 -1.14
CA GLU A 59 -6.97 3.64 -2.48
C GLU A 59 -7.58 4.85 -3.17
N GLU A 60 -6.71 5.70 -3.71
CA GLU A 60 -7.06 6.87 -4.48
C GLU A 60 -6.70 6.62 -5.93
N ASN A 61 -7.68 6.72 -6.83
CA ASN A 61 -7.42 6.71 -8.27
C ASN A 61 -7.03 8.13 -8.72
N SER A 62 -5.85 8.28 -9.31
CA SER A 62 -5.32 9.59 -9.72
C SER A 62 -6.25 10.34 -10.70
N GLY A 63 -7.05 9.60 -11.50
CA GLY A 63 -7.99 10.18 -12.46
C GLY A 63 -9.30 10.68 -11.84
N THR A 64 -9.73 10.14 -10.70
CA THR A 64 -10.97 10.56 -10.02
C THR A 64 -10.72 11.34 -8.73
N GLN A 65 -9.50 11.25 -8.18
CA GLN A 65 -9.11 11.75 -6.85
C GLN A 65 -10.04 11.28 -5.72
N GLN A 66 -10.78 10.19 -5.94
CA GLN A 66 -11.66 9.60 -4.94
C GLN A 66 -10.86 8.63 -4.09
N ASN A 67 -10.79 8.87 -2.79
CA ASN A 67 -10.17 7.98 -1.83
C ASN A 67 -11.21 6.97 -1.31
N ASN A 68 -11.10 5.71 -1.73
CA ASN A 68 -12.00 4.64 -1.36
C ASN A 68 -11.36 3.74 -0.31
N LEU A 69 -12.16 3.27 0.65
CA LEU A 69 -11.72 2.18 1.51
C LEU A 69 -11.50 0.94 0.63
N LYS A 70 -10.32 0.33 0.72
CA LYS A 70 -9.93 -0.87 -0.03
C LYS A 70 -10.06 -2.10 0.86
N TYR A 71 -9.41 -2.04 2.02
CA TYR A 71 -9.43 -3.10 3.02
C TYR A 71 -9.68 -2.55 4.41
N PHE A 72 -10.40 -3.29 5.24
CA PHE A 72 -10.56 -3.03 6.66
C PHE A 72 -10.28 -4.29 7.47
N PHE A 73 -9.48 -4.18 8.52
CA PHE A 73 -9.04 -5.29 9.34
C PHE A 73 -9.61 -5.15 10.75
N THR A 74 -10.20 -6.22 11.27
CA THR A 74 -10.66 -6.27 12.67
C THR A 74 -9.90 -7.34 13.43
N ARG A 75 -9.69 -7.09 14.72
CA ARG A 75 -8.94 -7.97 15.62
C ARG A 75 -9.73 -8.20 16.89
N ASP A 76 -9.47 -9.34 17.54
CA ASP A 76 -9.94 -9.57 18.90
C ASP A 76 -9.09 -8.80 19.93
N THR A 77 -9.45 -8.89 21.20
CA THR A 77 -8.74 -8.22 22.30
C THR A 77 -7.31 -8.71 22.52
N SER A 78 -6.93 -9.83 21.90
CA SER A 78 -5.56 -10.36 21.93
C SER A 78 -4.74 -9.94 20.70
N GLY A 79 -5.30 -9.09 19.84
CA GLY A 79 -4.67 -8.62 18.61
C GLY A 79 -4.74 -9.61 17.45
N ARG A 80 -5.45 -10.75 17.59
CA ARG A 80 -5.54 -11.74 16.51
C ARG A 80 -6.52 -11.27 15.44
N LEU A 81 -6.12 -11.36 14.17
CA LEU A 81 -6.96 -11.01 13.03
C LEU A 81 -8.24 -11.86 13.03
N MET A 82 -9.39 -11.21 13.02
CA MET A 82 -10.71 -11.83 12.95
C MET A 82 -11.28 -11.72 11.54
N HIS A 83 -11.24 -10.51 10.96
CA HIS A 83 -11.74 -10.28 9.62
C HIS A 83 -10.81 -9.38 8.81
N MET A 84 -10.72 -9.68 7.52
CA MET A 84 -10.32 -8.73 6.49
C MET A 84 -11.53 -8.54 5.60
N ILE A 85 -12.06 -7.32 5.56
CA ILE A 85 -13.18 -6.94 4.70
C ILE A 85 -12.60 -6.30 3.45
N ASP A 86 -12.93 -6.86 2.29
CA ASP A 86 -12.54 -6.35 0.97
C ASP A 86 -13.67 -5.50 0.37
N TYR A 87 -13.38 -4.21 0.17
CA TYR A 87 -14.32 -3.25 -0.40
C TYR A 87 -14.14 -3.07 -1.93
N THR A 88 -13.20 -3.78 -2.55
CA THR A 88 -12.97 -3.75 -4.00
C THR A 88 -13.96 -4.60 -4.78
N ALA A 89 -14.68 -5.50 -4.10
CA ALA A 89 -15.62 -6.44 -4.72
C ALA A 89 -17.01 -5.86 -5.04
N ALA A 90 -17.29 -4.59 -4.70
CA ALA A 90 -18.61 -3.98 -4.83
C ALA A 90 -18.87 -3.26 -6.17
N THR A 91 -17.96 -3.33 -7.14
CA THR A 91 -18.14 -2.73 -8.47
C THR A 91 -17.71 -3.70 -9.57
N GLN A 92 -18.61 -4.62 -9.90
CA GLN A 92 -18.74 -5.18 -11.25
C GLN A 92 -20.20 -5.07 -11.68
#